data_AF-A0A8K1D8C5-F1
#
_entry.id   AF-A0A8K1D8C5-F1
#
_cell.length_a   1.000
_cell.length_b   1.000
_cell.length_c   1.000
_cell.angle_alpha   90.00
_cell.angle_beta   90.00
_cell.angle_gamma   90.00
#
_symmetry.space_group_name_H-M   'P 1'
#
loop_
_entity.id
_entity.type
_entity.pdbx_description
1 polymer ?
#
loop_
_entity_poly.entity_id
_entity_poly.type
_entity_poly.pdbx_seq_one_letter_code
_entity_poly.pdbx_strand_id
1 'polypeptide(L)'
;EYAMNYWKNNGAPAEKLLVGFPTYGKTFTLQSPSNHGIGAPSSGPGPAGPYTREAGLLAYYENNFGGAMVWTIDLDDFTGTFCHQGKYPLISSLKKGLGL
;
A
#
# COMPACT_ATOMS: atom_id res chain seq x y z
N GLU A 1 1.03 -1.18 14.53
CA GLU A 1 -0.38 -1.51 14.82
C GLU A 1 -1.04 -0.43 15.71
N TYR A 2 -1.17 0.80 15.20
CA TYR A 2 -1.61 1.96 16.02
C TYR A 2 -2.99 2.50 15.61
N ALA A 3 -3.13 2.98 14.36
CA ALA A 3 -4.36 3.61 13.88
C ALA A 3 -5.61 2.72 14.02
N MET A 4 -5.51 1.42 13.68
CA MET A 4 -6.65 0.49 13.79
C MET A 4 -7.08 0.29 15.24
N ASN A 5 -6.13 0.14 16.16
CA ASN A 5 -6.40 0.00 17.59
C ASN A 5 -6.93 1.30 18.20
N TYR A 6 -6.47 2.47 17.73
CA TYR A 6 -7.05 3.75 18.11
C TYR A 6 -8.54 3.83 17.76
N TRP A 7 -8.93 3.51 16.51
CA TRP A 7 -10.33 3.52 16.10
C TRP A 7 -11.18 2.49 16.86
N LYS A 8 -10.68 1.26 17.02
CA LYS A 8 -11.33 0.20 17.79
C LYS A 8 -11.56 0.59 19.26
N ASN A 9 -10.56 1.21 19.91
CA ASN A 9 -10.66 1.68 21.29
C ASN A 9 -11.60 2.89 21.44
N ASN A 10 -11.87 3.63 20.37
CA ASN A 10 -12.89 4.68 20.32
C ASN A 10 -14.28 4.14 19.86
N GLY A 11 -14.49 2.83 19.88
CA GLY A 11 -15.80 2.20 19.66
C GLY A 11 -16.14 1.87 18.20
N ALA A 12 -15.20 2.00 17.25
CA ALA A 12 -15.44 1.56 15.88
C ALA A 12 -15.52 0.02 15.78
N PRO A 13 -16.60 -0.57 15.25
CA PRO A 13 -16.72 -2.02 15.10
C PRO A 13 -15.65 -2.58 14.16
N ALA A 14 -14.93 -3.63 14.61
CA ALA A 14 -13.75 -4.13 13.91
C ALA A 14 -14.07 -4.72 12.52
N GLU A 15 -15.26 -5.29 12.35
CA GLU A 15 -15.78 -5.79 11.08
C GLU A 15 -16.17 -4.70 10.07
N LYS A 16 -16.08 -3.42 10.47
CA LYS A 16 -16.25 -2.23 9.62
C LYS A 16 -14.97 -1.41 9.48
N LEU A 17 -13.90 -1.82 10.16
CA LEU A 17 -12.58 -1.19 10.09
C LEU A 17 -11.80 -1.75 8.93
N LEU A 18 -12.05 -1.18 7.76
CA LEU A 18 -11.23 -1.35 6.57
C LEU A 18 -9.79 -0.95 6.91
N VAL A 19 -8.81 -1.81 6.58
CA VAL A 19 -7.38 -1.71 6.93
C VAL A 19 -6.51 -1.22 5.62
N GLY A 20 -5.26 0.67 5.03
CA GLY A 20 -4.47 1.40 3.94
C GLY A 20 -3.16 0.76 3.45
N PHE A 21 -3.21 0.09 2.30
CA PHE A 21 -2.11 -0.59 1.61
C PHE A 21 -1.79 0.25 0.36
N PRO A 22 -0.91 1.26 0.46
CA PRO A 22 -0.64 2.17 -0.64
C PRO A 22 0.22 1.50 -1.72
N THR A 23 -0.25 1.55 -2.96
CA THR A 23 0.50 1.11 -4.16
C THR A 23 1.47 2.19 -4.68
N TYR A 24 1.97 3.03 -3.75
CA TYR A 24 2.89 4.12 -4.00
C TYR A 24 3.85 4.31 -2.81
N GLY A 25 5.05 4.81 -3.09
CA GLY A 25 6.00 5.27 -2.08
C GLY A 25 6.05 6.79 -2.02
N LYS A 26 6.28 7.34 -0.82
CA LYS A 26 6.74 8.73 -0.68
C LYS A 26 8.26 8.76 -0.62
N THR A 27 8.87 9.63 -1.42
CA THR A 27 10.32 9.67 -1.68
C THR A 27 10.93 11.00 -1.28
N PHE A 28 12.24 10.99 -0.99
CA PHE A 28 12.97 12.14 -0.46
C PHE A 28 14.34 12.25 -1.13
N THR A 29 14.83 13.47 -1.31
CA THR A 29 16.22 13.72 -1.71
C THR A 29 17.06 13.81 -0.44
N LEU A 30 18.09 12.96 -0.30
CA LEU A 30 18.98 12.96 0.87
C LEU A 30 19.94 14.16 0.84
N GLN A 31 20.28 14.71 2.01
CA GLN A 31 21.33 15.75 2.11
C GLN A 31 22.73 15.18 1.89
N SER A 32 22.96 13.91 2.21
CA SER A 32 24.17 13.17 1.85
C SER A 32 23.81 11.74 1.42
N PRO A 33 24.21 11.27 0.22
CA PRO A 33 23.97 9.89 -0.20
C PRO A 33 24.59 8.82 0.72
N SER A 34 25.62 9.18 1.50
CA SER A 34 26.23 8.28 2.49
C SER A 34 25.42 8.12 3.78
N ASN A 35 24.38 8.93 4.00
CA ASN A 35 23.45 8.79 5.11
C ASN A 35 22.06 8.47 4.57
N HIS A 36 21.78 7.18 4.43
CA HIS A 36 20.56 6.62 3.85
C HIS A 36 19.77 5.76 4.86
N GLY A 37 19.91 6.04 6.16
CA GLY A 37 19.17 5.39 7.23
C GLY A 37 17.75 5.93 7.40
N ILE A 38 16.91 5.20 8.16
CA ILE A 38 15.59 5.73 8.58
C ILE A 38 15.81 6.96 9.46
N GLY A 39 15.19 8.08 9.10
CA GLY A 39 15.38 9.37 9.78
C GLY A 39 16.60 10.18 9.30
N ALA A 40 17.29 9.76 8.23
CA ALA A 40 18.37 10.55 7.64
C ALA A 40 17.88 11.92 7.13
N PRO A 41 18.70 13.00 7.25
CA PRO A 41 18.31 14.32 6.78
C PRO A 41 18.05 14.38 5.28
N SER A 42 16.91 14.96 4.88
CA SER A 42 16.54 15.23 3.49
C SER A 42 16.63 16.72 3.15
N SER A 43 16.91 17.02 1.88
CA SER A 43 16.90 18.38 1.32
C SER A 43 15.52 18.76 0.75
N GLY A 44 14.61 17.79 0.66
CA GLY A 44 13.25 17.98 0.16
C GLY A 44 12.61 16.65 -0.29
N PRO A 45 11.45 16.72 -0.97
CA PRO A 45 10.88 15.57 -1.67
C PRO A 45 11.86 15.00 -2.72
N GLY A 46 11.64 13.74 -3.10
CA GLY A 46 12.35 13.12 -4.22
C GLY A 46 11.95 13.71 -5.58
N PRO A 47 12.72 13.49 -6.65
CA PRO A 47 12.31 13.83 -8.01
C PRO A 47 10.95 13.21 -8.37
N ALA A 48 10.16 13.92 -9.16
CA ALA A 48 8.85 13.46 -9.60
C ALA A 48 8.98 12.30 -10.62
N GLY A 49 8.10 11.31 -10.52
CA GLY A 49 8.06 10.18 -11.46
C GLY A 49 7.60 10.59 -12.87
N PRO A 50 8.04 9.89 -13.93
CA PRO A 50 7.65 10.22 -15.31
C PRO A 50 6.13 10.08 -15.56
N TYR A 51 5.44 9.24 -14.79
CA TYR A 51 4.00 9.02 -14.88
C TYR A 51 3.23 9.71 -13.75
N THR A 52 3.68 9.59 -12.50
CA THR A 52 3.02 10.26 -11.34
C THR A 52 3.17 11.77 -11.36
N ARG A 53 4.33 12.28 -11.78
CA ARG A 53 4.64 13.72 -11.96
C ARG A 53 4.46 14.61 -10.72
N GLU A 54 4.32 14.01 -9.54
CA GLU A 54 4.30 14.67 -8.24
C GLU A 54 5.65 14.49 -7.55
N ALA A 55 6.28 15.57 -7.11
CA ALA A 55 7.56 15.50 -6.40
C ALA A 55 7.39 14.79 -5.05
N GLY A 56 8.26 13.82 -4.76
CA GLY A 56 8.21 13.03 -3.54
C GLY A 56 7.12 11.95 -3.54
N LEU A 57 6.51 11.65 -4.68
CA LEU A 57 5.63 10.50 -4.88
C LEU A 57 6.18 9.67 -6.04
N LEU A 58 6.22 8.35 -5.88
CA LEU A 58 6.40 7.42 -7.00
C LEU A 58 5.41 6.26 -6.87
N ALA A 59 4.77 5.91 -7.98
CA ALA A 59 3.95 4.70 -8.04
C ALA A 59 4.84 3.45 -8.02
N TYR A 60 4.28 2.33 -7.55
CA TYR A 60 5.02 1.08 -7.38
C TYR A 60 5.73 0.60 -8.67
N TYR A 61 5.08 0.79 -9.82
CA TYR A 61 5.63 0.43 -11.13
C TYR A 61 6.76 1.34 -11.62
N GLU A 62 6.97 2.53 -11.03
CA GLU A 62 8.04 3.46 -11.41
C GLU A 62 9.41 3.07 -10.82
N ASN A 63 9.48 2.02 -9.99
CA ASN A 63 10.70 1.59 -9.27
C ASN A 63 11.04 0.09 -9.46
N ASN A 64 10.43 -0.61 -10.43
CA ASN A 64 10.68 -2.03 -10.71
C ASN A 64 10.48 -2.99 -9.52
N PHE A 65 9.64 -2.65 -8.54
CA PHE A 65 9.29 -3.57 -7.46
C PHE A 65 8.41 -4.72 -7.99
N GLY A 66 8.65 -5.96 -7.54
CA GLY A 66 8.02 -7.17 -8.12
C GLY A 66 6.89 -7.75 -7.26
N GLY A 67 5.66 -7.24 -7.41
CA GLY A 67 4.49 -7.70 -6.62
C GLY A 67 3.34 -6.69 -6.59
N ALA A 68 2.41 -6.85 -5.65
CA ALA A 68 1.41 -5.82 -5.28
C ALA A 68 0.83 -6.09 -3.88
N MET A 69 0.02 -5.16 -3.38
CA MET A 69 -0.49 -5.08 -2.00
C MET A 69 -1.87 -4.39 -2.05
N VAL A 70 -2.91 -4.96 -1.43
CA VAL A 70 -4.33 -4.62 -1.75
C VAL A 70 -5.17 -4.27 -0.53
N TRP A 71 -5.64 -3.02 -0.46
CA TRP A 71 -6.61 -2.53 0.53
C TRP A 71 -8.05 -2.78 0.01
N THR A 72 -8.80 -3.76 0.53
CA THR A 72 -8.52 -4.66 1.66
C THR A 72 -8.81 -6.12 1.31
N ILE A 73 -8.37 -7.04 2.18
CA ILE A 73 -8.64 -8.49 2.07
C ILE A 73 -10.03 -8.87 2.60
N ASP A 74 -10.54 -8.06 3.52
CA ASP A 74 -11.86 -8.12 4.16
C ASP A 74 -13.01 -7.56 3.30
N LEU A 75 -12.71 -6.75 2.26
CA LEU A 75 -13.68 -6.30 1.24
C LEU A 75 -13.77 -7.20 0.01
N ASP A 76 -12.85 -8.14 -0.14
CA ASP A 76 -12.97 -9.22 -1.11
C ASP A 76 -14.03 -10.23 -0.62
N ASP A 77 -14.58 -11.11 -1.47
CA ASP A 77 -15.51 -12.16 -1.02
C ASP A 77 -14.72 -13.28 -0.29
N PHE A 78 -14.21 -12.97 0.90
CA PHE A 78 -13.41 -13.85 1.74
C PHE A 78 -14.18 -15.11 2.19
N THR A 79 -15.50 -15.01 2.22
CA THR A 79 -16.43 -16.13 2.47
C THR A 79 -16.64 -17.03 1.25
N GLY A 80 -16.60 -16.48 0.04
CA GLY A 80 -17.07 -17.11 -1.20
C GLY A 80 -18.59 -17.21 -1.32
N THR A 81 -19.33 -16.41 -0.54
CA THR A 81 -20.80 -16.53 -0.38
C THR A 81 -21.61 -15.42 -1.03
N PHE A 82 -20.97 -14.31 -1.43
CA PHE A 82 -21.64 -13.14 -2.00
C PHE A 82 -21.53 -13.07 -3.53
N CYS A 83 -20.42 -13.54 -4.09
CA CYS A 83 -20.12 -13.49 -5.53
C CYS A 83 -20.15 -14.88 -6.21
N HIS A 84 -20.26 -15.97 -5.44
CA HIS A 84 -20.19 -17.36 -5.91
C HIS A 84 -18.92 -17.75 -6.70
N GLN A 85 -17.86 -16.94 -6.63
CA GLN A 85 -16.59 -17.12 -7.35
C GLN A 85 -15.52 -17.87 -6.53
N GLY A 86 -15.89 -18.44 -5.39
CA GLY A 86 -14.94 -18.94 -4.39
C GLY A 86 -14.39 -17.82 -3.50
N LYS A 87 -13.47 -18.17 -2.61
CA LYS A 87 -12.93 -17.23 -1.61
C LYS A 87 -11.88 -16.29 -2.22
N TYR A 88 -11.95 -15.01 -1.86
CA TYR A 88 -11.01 -13.97 -2.27
C TYR A 88 -10.83 -13.83 -3.81
N PRO A 89 -11.90 -13.61 -4.60
CA PRO A 89 -11.80 -13.47 -6.06
C PRO A 89 -10.90 -12.32 -6.54
N LEU A 90 -10.87 -11.17 -5.86
CA LEU A 90 -10.03 -10.02 -6.25
C LEU A 90 -8.54 -10.32 -6.00
N ILE A 91 -8.19 -10.87 -4.83
CA ILE A 91 -6.81 -11.23 -4.48
C ILE A 91 -6.34 -12.45 -5.30
N SER A 92 -7.21 -13.40 -5.60
CA SER A 92 -6.90 -14.50 -6.52
C SER A 92 -6.61 -13.99 -7.94
N SER A 93 -7.34 -12.96 -8.39
CA SER A 93 -7.08 -12.29 -9.68
C SER A 93 -5.75 -11.52 -9.68
N LEU A 94 -5.46 -10.79 -8.59
CA LEU A 94 -4.17 -10.11 -8.39
C LEU A 94 -3.00 -11.11 -8.43
N LYS A 95 -3.12 -12.19 -7.66
CA LYS A 95 -2.13 -13.27 -7.55
C LYS A 95 -1.82 -13.87 -8.92
N LYS A 96 -2.86 -14.21 -9.69
CA LYS A 96 -2.75 -14.71 -11.06
C LYS A 96 -2.11 -13.70 -12.02
N GLY A 97 -2.45 -12.41 -11.90
CA GLY A 97 -1.86 -11.34 -12.70
C GLY A 97 -0.38 -11.08 -12.44
N LEU A 98 0.11 -11.42 -11.24
CA LEU A 98 1.51 -11.32 -10.83
C LEU A 98 2.32 -12.61 -11.09
N GLY A 99 1.69 -13.71 -11.49
CA GLY A 99 2.35 -15.01 -11.68
C GLY A 99 2.77 -15.72 -10.39
N LEU A 100 2.04 -15.48 -9.29
CA LEU A 100 2.31 -16.01 -7.93
C LEU A 100 1.45 -17.23 -7.58
#